data_AF-A0A497LUS7-F1
#
_entry.id   AF-A0A497LUS7-F1
#
_cell.length_a   1.000
_cell.length_b   1.000
_cell.length_c   1.000
_cell.angle_alpha   90.00
_cell.angle_beta   90.00
_cell.angle_gamma   90.00
#
_symmetry.space_group_name_H-M   'P 1'
#
loop_
_entity.id
_entity.type
_entity.pdbx_description
1 polymer ?
#
loop_
_entity_poly.entity_id
_entity_poly.type
_entity_poly.pdbx_seq_one_letter_code
_entity_poly.pdbx_strand_id
1 'polypeptide(L)'
;MKERMPYEIKHHNGFIENKLLKKPKVRGGIIYSAVNHRCIHGGRFLPTWDGTDHFHFVCAKCKGVADVLAVKFCTDYGGGVKYALFFYLGCRKCGATGQRKIYLDRRPDACMFQIAFDGENVYYYREADEPYTVITLKEKTVKFLRVLKEQKQVKTIDEALNALQAKL
;
A
#
# COMPACT_ATOMS: atom_id res chain seq x y z
N MET A 1 20.19 18.65 19.53
CA MET A 1 19.38 18.97 18.33
C MET A 1 18.49 17.77 18.04
N LYS A 2 17.20 17.98 17.72
CA LYS A 2 16.29 16.86 17.37
C LYS A 2 16.72 16.29 16.01
N GLU A 3 16.96 14.99 15.95
CA GLU A 3 17.28 14.29 14.70
C GLU A 3 16.10 14.42 13.73
N ARG A 4 16.40 14.72 12.46
CA ARG A 4 15.38 15.01 11.45
C ARG A 4 14.86 13.73 10.85
N MET A 5 13.55 13.68 10.61
CA MET A 5 12.96 12.53 9.97
C MET A 5 13.23 12.55 8.47
N PRO A 6 13.43 11.40 7.80
CA PRO A 6 13.83 11.34 6.39
C PRO A 6 12.85 11.95 5.36
N TYR A 7 11.64 12.34 5.78
CA TYR A 7 10.66 13.08 4.98
C TYR A 7 10.66 14.61 5.23
N GLU A 8 11.50 15.09 6.14
CA GLU A 8 11.72 16.52 6.41
C GLU A 8 12.86 17.02 5.49
N ILE A 9 12.50 17.52 4.31
CA ILE A 9 13.48 18.05 3.33
C ILE A 9 13.88 19.48 3.74
N LYS A 10 15.18 19.74 3.94
CA LYS A 10 15.71 21.10 4.17
C LYS A 10 16.19 21.69 2.85
N HIS A 11 15.61 22.81 2.45
CA HIS A 11 16.07 23.57 1.30
C HIS A 11 17.35 24.35 1.63
N HIS A 12 18.04 24.79 0.58
CA HIS A 12 19.30 25.54 0.63
C HIS A 12 19.23 26.84 1.46
N ASN A 13 18.05 27.44 1.59
CA ASN A 13 17.78 28.63 2.42
C ASN A 13 17.41 28.31 3.88
N GLY A 14 17.46 27.04 4.29
CA GLY A 14 17.13 26.60 5.64
C GLY A 14 15.65 26.33 5.92
N PHE A 15 14.76 26.55 4.94
CA PHE A 15 13.35 26.17 5.01
C PHE A 15 13.20 24.64 5.05
N ILE A 16 12.19 24.11 5.76
CA ILE A 16 11.89 22.67 5.82
C ILE A 16 10.51 22.44 5.20
N GLU A 17 10.43 21.62 4.16
CA GLU A 17 9.23 21.44 3.34
C GLU A 17 8.10 20.68 4.05
N ASN A 18 8.43 19.91 5.10
CA ASN A 18 7.43 19.23 5.92
C ASN A 18 7.78 19.40 7.40
N LYS A 19 7.06 20.27 8.12
CA LYS A 19 7.13 20.34 9.59
C LYS A 19 6.08 19.43 10.18
N LEU A 20 6.51 18.47 11.00
CA LEU A 20 5.61 17.67 11.81
C LEU A 20 4.74 18.57 12.70
N LEU A 21 3.44 18.29 12.74
CA LEU A 21 2.55 18.95 13.69
C LEU A 21 2.88 18.51 15.12
N LYS A 22 2.89 19.45 16.07
CA LYS A 22 3.15 19.17 17.50
C LYS A 22 2.15 18.16 18.10
N LYS A 23 0.91 18.17 17.60
CA LYS A 23 -0.13 17.18 17.88
C LYS A 23 -0.91 16.92 16.58
N PRO A 24 -1.40 15.69 16.36
CA PRO A 24 -2.23 15.39 15.21
C PRO A 24 -3.47 16.29 15.13
N LYS A 25 -3.90 16.64 13.91
CA LYS A 25 -5.14 17.41 13.69
C LYS A 25 -6.23 16.53 13.04
N VAL A 26 -7.44 16.64 13.58
CA VAL A 26 -8.69 16.05 13.06
C VAL A 26 -9.65 17.17 12.67
N ARG A 27 -9.97 17.33 11.37
CA ARG A 27 -11.00 18.27 10.89
C ARG A 27 -11.42 17.95 9.45
N GLY A 28 -12.72 18.05 9.15
CA GLY A 28 -13.23 18.05 7.77
C GLY A 28 -12.91 16.78 6.96
N GLY A 29 -13.12 15.61 7.56
CA GLY A 29 -12.79 14.32 6.93
C GLY A 29 -11.32 13.90 7.07
N ILE A 30 -10.42 14.75 7.57
CA ILE A 30 -9.06 14.32 7.93
C ILE A 30 -9.10 13.73 9.34
N ILE A 31 -8.77 12.43 9.45
CA ILE A 31 -8.69 11.67 10.70
C ILE A 31 -7.31 11.86 11.36
N TYR A 32 -6.26 11.95 10.56
CA TYR A 32 -4.90 12.18 11.05
C TYR A 32 -4.11 12.93 9.99
N SER A 33 -3.21 13.82 10.42
CA SER A 33 -2.26 14.45 9.53
C SER A 33 -1.07 14.92 10.37
N ALA A 34 0.12 14.52 9.93
CA ALA A 34 1.42 15.01 10.36
C ALA A 34 2.08 15.89 9.27
N VAL A 35 1.57 15.84 8.03
CA VAL A 35 2.07 16.59 6.86
C VAL A 35 0.93 17.16 6.03
N ASN A 36 1.22 18.16 5.19
CA ASN A 36 0.27 18.66 4.19
C ASN A 36 0.12 17.64 3.05
N HIS A 37 -1.11 17.17 2.82
CA HIS A 37 -1.41 16.12 1.83
C HIS A 37 -1.10 16.52 0.38
N ARG A 38 -1.00 17.83 0.07
CA ARG A 38 -0.64 18.32 -1.27
C ARG A 38 0.80 17.97 -1.68
N CYS A 39 1.64 17.60 -0.73
CA CYS A 39 3.05 17.27 -0.95
C CYS A 39 3.30 15.75 -1.12
N ILE A 40 2.25 14.98 -1.39
CA ILE A 40 2.33 13.51 -1.48
C ILE A 40 2.30 13.10 -2.94
N HIS A 41 3.32 12.34 -3.34
CA HIS A 41 3.46 11.81 -4.68
C HIS A 41 2.90 10.38 -4.77
N GLY A 42 2.61 9.90 -5.98
CA GLY A 42 1.95 8.62 -6.23
C GLY A 42 2.82 7.36 -6.05
N GLY A 43 3.75 7.34 -5.10
CA GLY A 43 4.62 6.18 -4.88
C GLY A 43 3.86 4.89 -4.56
N ARG A 44 4.39 3.74 -5.02
CA ARG A 44 3.83 2.41 -4.73
C ARG A 44 4.30 1.90 -3.37
N PHE A 45 3.35 1.53 -2.52
CA PHE A 45 3.59 0.93 -1.20
C PHE A 45 2.94 -0.46 -1.13
N LEU A 46 3.51 -1.39 -0.37
CA LEU A 46 2.99 -2.75 -0.25
C LEU A 46 2.49 -2.93 1.18
N PRO A 47 1.34 -3.59 1.41
CA PRO A 47 0.96 -3.99 2.75
C PRO A 47 2.00 -4.97 3.30
N THR A 48 2.21 -4.93 4.61
CA THR A 48 2.98 -5.95 5.33
C THR A 48 2.02 -6.91 6.02
N TRP A 49 2.49 -8.13 6.19
CA TRP A 49 1.78 -9.19 6.89
C TRP A 49 2.72 -9.70 7.97
N ASP A 50 2.23 -9.81 9.20
CA ASP A 50 2.93 -10.49 10.28
C ASP A 50 1.95 -11.44 11.00
N GLY A 51 2.45 -12.18 11.99
CA GLY A 51 1.62 -13.10 12.78
C GLY A 51 0.78 -12.42 13.85
N THR A 52 0.65 -11.09 13.81
CA THR A 52 -0.06 -10.27 14.79
C THR A 52 -1.15 -9.44 14.11
N ASP A 53 -1.83 -8.58 14.87
CA ASP A 53 -2.90 -7.70 14.38
C ASP A 53 -2.38 -6.36 13.81
N HIS A 54 -1.06 -6.20 13.68
CA HIS A 54 -0.46 -4.97 13.17
C HIS A 54 -0.58 -4.86 11.64
N PHE A 55 -1.04 -3.71 11.18
CA PHE A 55 -1.10 -3.39 9.76
C PHE A 55 -0.17 -2.23 9.40
N HIS A 56 0.89 -2.53 8.64
CA HIS A 56 1.86 -1.56 8.16
C HIS A 56 2.03 -1.62 6.64
N PHE A 57 2.78 -0.64 6.13
CA PHE A 57 3.16 -0.59 4.73
C PHE A 57 4.67 -0.46 4.58
N VAL A 58 5.21 -0.97 3.47
CA VAL A 58 6.60 -0.78 3.06
C VAL A 58 6.69 -0.14 1.70
N CYS A 59 7.76 0.63 1.46
CA CYS A 59 8.03 1.20 0.15
C CYS A 59 8.34 0.09 -0.87
N ALA A 60 7.64 0.07 -2.01
CA ALA A 60 7.89 -0.94 -3.03
C ALA A 60 9.32 -0.87 -3.60
N LYS A 61 9.94 0.33 -3.61
CA LYS A 61 11.29 0.58 -4.14
C LYS A 61 12.39 0.06 -3.23
N CYS A 62 12.42 0.45 -1.96
CA CYS A 62 13.56 0.17 -1.07
C CYS A 62 13.22 -0.72 0.13
N LYS A 63 11.98 -1.23 0.19
CA LYS A 63 11.42 -2.12 1.23
C LYS A 63 11.51 -1.58 2.66
N GLY A 64 11.77 -0.29 2.83
CA GLY A 64 11.75 0.36 4.14
C GLY A 64 10.31 0.56 4.63
N VAL A 65 10.11 0.38 5.94
CA VAL A 65 8.82 0.63 6.60
C VAL A 65 8.38 2.07 6.37
N ALA A 66 7.08 2.23 6.11
CA ALA A 66 6.45 3.51 5.88
C ALA A 66 5.74 4.00 7.14
N ASP A 67 5.87 5.29 7.42
CA ASP A 67 5.04 5.98 8.39
C ASP A 67 3.71 6.36 7.73
N VAL A 68 2.62 6.27 8.50
CA VAL A 68 1.36 6.91 8.14
C VAL A 68 1.50 8.39 8.42
N LEU A 69 1.55 9.20 7.36
CA LEU A 69 1.70 10.65 7.42
C LEU A 69 0.35 11.37 7.51
N ALA A 70 -0.71 10.80 6.94
CA ALA A 70 -2.07 11.29 7.08
C ALA A 70 -3.09 10.15 6.88
N VAL A 71 -4.26 10.29 7.49
CA VAL A 71 -5.44 9.46 7.25
C VAL A 71 -6.61 10.39 6.92
N LYS A 72 -7.27 10.15 5.79
CA LYS A 72 -8.42 10.94 5.35
C LYS A 72 -9.59 10.04 5.03
N PHE A 73 -10.73 10.33 5.62
CA PHE A 73 -12.03 9.85 5.23
C PHE A 73 -12.59 10.69 4.08
N CYS A 74 -12.92 10.03 2.98
CA CYS A 74 -13.54 10.60 1.79
C CYS A 74 -14.97 10.09 1.70
N THR A 75 -15.93 11.00 1.59
CA THR A 75 -17.37 10.70 1.60
C THR A 75 -18.05 10.76 0.24
N ASP A 76 -17.29 11.10 -0.80
CA ASP A 76 -17.75 11.28 -2.17
C ASP A 76 -16.78 10.63 -3.18
N TYR A 77 -16.22 9.47 -2.83
CA TYR A 77 -15.28 8.82 -3.73
C TYR A 77 -15.99 8.41 -5.05
N GLY A 78 -15.35 8.64 -6.20
CA GLY A 78 -16.02 8.50 -7.50
C GLY A 78 -16.29 7.05 -7.91
N GLY A 79 -17.12 6.84 -8.95
CA GLY A 79 -17.22 5.56 -9.66
C GLY A 79 -17.94 4.42 -8.92
N GLY A 80 -18.93 4.73 -8.09
CA GLY A 80 -19.79 3.75 -7.41
C GLY A 80 -19.39 3.42 -5.97
N VAL A 81 -18.25 3.91 -5.48
CA VAL A 81 -17.80 3.76 -4.08
C VAL A 81 -17.89 5.11 -3.38
N LYS A 82 -18.90 5.31 -2.54
CA LYS A 82 -19.15 6.55 -1.78
C LYS A 82 -18.10 6.82 -0.70
N TYR A 83 -17.67 5.80 0.04
CA TYR A 83 -16.86 5.95 1.25
C TYR A 83 -15.49 5.26 1.13
N ALA A 84 -14.42 6.02 1.39
CA ALA A 84 -13.07 5.48 1.38
C ALA A 84 -12.17 6.11 2.47
N LEU A 85 -11.31 5.31 3.08
CA LEU A 85 -10.20 5.76 3.91
C LEU A 85 -8.91 5.77 3.10
N PHE A 86 -8.26 6.92 3.03
CA PHE A 86 -6.94 7.09 2.43
C PHE A 86 -5.87 7.12 3.51
N PHE A 87 -4.86 6.27 3.32
CA PHE A 87 -3.61 6.26 4.07
C PHE A 87 -2.54 6.90 3.21
N TYR A 88 -2.02 8.00 3.69
CA TYR A 88 -0.93 8.75 3.09
C TYR A 88 0.37 8.33 3.75
N LEU A 89 1.35 7.90 2.96
CA LEU A 89 2.50 7.12 3.44
C LEU A 89 3.81 7.83 3.11
N GLY A 90 4.80 7.68 4.00
CA GLY A 90 6.17 8.18 3.82
C GLY A 90 7.19 7.13 4.18
N CYS A 91 8.09 6.79 3.25
CA CYS A 91 9.13 5.80 3.51
C CYS A 91 10.24 6.39 4.40
N ARG A 92 10.49 5.76 5.56
CA ARG A 92 11.57 6.15 6.47
C ARG A 92 12.96 5.97 5.88
N LYS A 93 13.14 5.15 4.85
CA LYS A 93 14.47 4.85 4.29
C LYS A 93 14.85 5.77 3.13
N CYS A 94 13.95 6.00 2.18
CA CYS A 94 14.26 6.73 0.94
C CYS A 94 13.47 8.02 0.76
N GLY A 95 12.61 8.39 1.72
CA GLY A 95 11.80 9.61 1.65
C GLY A 95 10.65 9.58 0.65
N ALA A 96 10.46 8.49 -0.10
CA ALA A 96 9.35 8.37 -1.05
C ALA A 96 8.00 8.53 -0.33
N THR A 97 7.07 9.26 -0.95
CA THR A 97 5.69 9.40 -0.47
C THR A 97 4.71 8.68 -1.40
N GLY A 98 3.55 8.33 -0.88
CA GLY A 98 2.56 7.49 -1.57
C GLY A 98 1.20 7.49 -0.88
N GLN A 99 0.26 6.75 -1.46
CA GLN A 99 -1.03 6.51 -0.81
C GLN A 99 -1.56 5.09 -1.03
N ARG A 100 -2.36 4.64 -0.07
CA ARG A 100 -3.20 3.44 -0.13
C ARG A 100 -4.60 3.79 0.32
N LYS A 101 -5.59 3.00 -0.06
CA LYS A 101 -6.99 3.24 0.29
C LYS A 101 -7.69 1.95 0.66
N ILE A 102 -8.65 2.06 1.56
CA ILE A 102 -9.61 1.03 1.91
C ILE A 102 -11.00 1.58 1.58
N TYR A 103 -11.79 0.80 0.84
CA TYR A 103 -13.19 1.13 0.59
C TYR A 103 -14.04 0.69 1.77
N LEU A 104 -14.99 1.53 2.18
CA LEU A 104 -15.84 1.27 3.34
C LEU A 104 -17.27 0.88 2.96
N ASP A 105 -17.65 1.07 1.70
CA ASP A 105 -18.95 0.62 1.23
C ASP A 105 -19.04 -0.90 1.14
N ARG A 106 -20.22 -1.42 1.49
CA ARG A 106 -20.59 -2.79 1.16
C ARG A 106 -20.84 -2.87 -0.34
N ARG A 107 -20.01 -3.61 -1.04
CA ARG A 107 -20.11 -3.86 -2.48
C ARG A 107 -20.09 -5.37 -2.74
N PRO A 108 -20.84 -5.87 -3.73
CA PRO A 108 -20.87 -7.30 -4.06
C PRO A 108 -19.50 -7.86 -4.46
N ASP A 109 -18.60 -7.01 -4.94
CA ASP A 109 -17.28 -7.35 -5.48
C ASP A 109 -16.13 -6.77 -4.63
N ALA A 110 -16.30 -6.73 -3.30
CA ALA A 110 -15.39 -6.07 -2.36
C ALA A 110 -13.96 -6.58 -2.42
N CYS A 111 -13.78 -7.86 -2.74
CA CYS A 111 -12.51 -8.54 -2.76
C CYS A 111 -11.84 -8.56 -4.14
N MET A 112 -12.38 -7.82 -5.13
CA MET A 112 -11.85 -7.85 -6.49
C MET A 112 -10.35 -7.51 -6.54
N PHE A 113 -9.58 -8.45 -7.07
CA PHE A 113 -8.12 -8.40 -7.24
C PHE A 113 -7.30 -8.36 -5.95
N GLN A 114 -7.90 -8.68 -4.81
CA GLN A 114 -7.18 -8.78 -3.54
C GLN A 114 -6.37 -10.07 -3.47
N ILE A 115 -5.22 -9.98 -2.78
CA ILE A 115 -4.35 -11.12 -2.48
C ILE A 115 -4.15 -11.14 -0.97
N ALA A 116 -4.43 -12.27 -0.34
CA ALA A 116 -4.15 -12.52 1.07
C ALA A 116 -3.11 -13.64 1.22
N PHE A 117 -2.35 -13.59 2.32
CA PHE A 117 -1.33 -14.57 2.66
C PHE A 117 -1.67 -15.15 4.04
N ASP A 118 -1.74 -16.48 4.15
CA ASP A 118 -1.91 -17.20 5.42
C ASP A 118 -0.98 -18.41 5.44
N GLY A 119 0.06 -18.33 6.27
CA GLY A 119 1.14 -19.31 6.30
C GLY A 119 1.78 -19.51 4.92
N GLU A 120 1.59 -20.69 4.35
CA GLU A 120 2.08 -21.04 3.03
C GLU A 120 1.03 -20.84 1.92
N ASN A 121 -0.19 -20.46 2.25
CA ASN A 121 -1.25 -20.30 1.28
C ASN A 121 -1.35 -18.84 0.81
N VAL A 122 -1.53 -18.67 -0.50
CA VAL A 122 -1.85 -17.39 -1.13
C VAL A 122 -3.26 -17.50 -1.69
N TYR A 123 -4.15 -16.62 -1.23
CA TYR A 123 -5.55 -16.57 -1.64
C TYR A 123 -5.73 -15.40 -2.60
N TYR A 124 -6.24 -15.67 -3.79
CA TYR A 124 -6.55 -14.64 -4.77
C TYR A 124 -8.06 -14.52 -4.93
N TYR A 125 -8.55 -13.31 -4.79
CA TYR A 125 -9.98 -13.00 -4.83
C TYR A 125 -10.34 -12.27 -6.13
N ARG A 126 -11.57 -12.52 -6.61
CA ARG A 126 -12.17 -11.86 -7.76
C ARG A 126 -13.55 -11.31 -7.39
N GLU A 127 -14.59 -11.79 -8.04
CA GLU A 127 -15.94 -11.23 -7.97
C GLU A 127 -16.76 -11.79 -6.81
N ALA A 128 -16.32 -12.90 -6.20
CA ALA A 128 -17.00 -13.55 -5.08
C ALA A 128 -16.27 -13.31 -3.75
N ASP A 129 -16.99 -13.53 -2.65
CA ASP A 129 -16.46 -13.45 -1.28
C ASP A 129 -15.48 -14.59 -0.97
N GLU A 130 -15.57 -15.70 -1.72
CA GLU A 130 -14.64 -16.82 -1.62
C GLU A 130 -13.40 -16.62 -2.49
N PRO A 131 -12.24 -17.18 -2.10
CA PRO A 131 -11.04 -17.18 -2.93
C PRO A 131 -11.32 -17.82 -4.29
N TYR A 132 -10.99 -17.11 -5.37
CA TYR A 132 -11.03 -17.67 -6.72
C TYR A 132 -9.98 -18.76 -6.91
N THR A 133 -8.80 -18.60 -6.29
CA THR A 133 -7.77 -19.63 -6.27
C THR A 133 -6.94 -19.56 -4.99
N VAL A 134 -6.45 -20.72 -4.56
CA VAL A 134 -5.56 -20.89 -3.41
C VAL A 134 -4.28 -21.55 -3.91
N ILE A 135 -3.14 -20.93 -3.62
CA ILE A 135 -1.81 -21.42 -4.04
C ILE A 135 -1.01 -21.75 -2.78
N THR A 136 -0.68 -23.02 -2.58
CA THR A 136 0.19 -23.44 -1.47
C THR A 136 1.67 -23.38 -1.89
N LEU A 137 2.43 -22.50 -1.25
CA LEU A 137 3.85 -22.21 -1.50
C LEU A 137 4.79 -23.41 -1.24
N LYS A 138 4.33 -24.45 -0.52
CA LYS A 138 5.07 -25.70 -0.28
C LYS A 138 5.45 -26.44 -1.56
N GLU A 139 4.68 -26.30 -2.64
CA GLU A 139 5.09 -26.77 -3.97
C GLU A 139 6.07 -25.81 -4.63
N LYS A 140 7.22 -25.62 -3.95
CA LYS A 140 8.45 -24.92 -4.36
C LYS A 140 8.17 -23.65 -5.16
N THR A 141 8.53 -22.50 -4.60
CA THR A 141 8.74 -21.20 -5.26
C THR A 141 9.30 -21.28 -6.70
N VAL A 142 10.08 -22.33 -7.02
CA VAL A 142 10.56 -22.72 -8.36
C VAL A 142 9.46 -23.16 -9.35
N LYS A 143 8.45 -23.95 -8.95
CA LYS A 143 7.36 -24.45 -9.81
C LYS A 143 6.40 -23.32 -10.20
N PHE A 144 6.07 -22.43 -9.26
CA PHE A 144 5.27 -21.22 -9.51
C PHE A 144 5.98 -20.27 -10.48
N LEU A 145 7.26 -19.97 -10.24
CA LEU A 145 8.08 -19.18 -11.17
C LEU A 145 8.32 -19.88 -12.51
N ARG A 146 8.38 -21.21 -12.56
CA ARG A 146 8.57 -22.00 -13.79
C ARG A 146 7.31 -21.99 -14.66
N VAL A 147 6.13 -22.23 -14.09
CA VAL A 147 4.83 -22.12 -14.81
C VAL A 147 4.64 -20.72 -15.38
N LEU A 148 5.01 -19.69 -14.62
CA LEU A 148 4.95 -18.30 -15.07
C LEU A 148 6.02 -17.97 -16.13
N LYS A 149 7.24 -18.52 -16.02
CA LYS A 149 8.28 -18.42 -17.07
C LYS A 149 7.85 -19.08 -18.38
N GLU A 150 7.30 -20.29 -18.32
CA GLU A 150 6.91 -21.09 -19.49
C GLU A 150 5.72 -20.47 -20.23
N GLN A 151 4.76 -19.86 -19.53
CA GLN A 151 3.58 -19.26 -20.14
C GLN A 151 3.74 -17.78 -20.53
N LYS A 152 4.66 -17.04 -19.89
CA LYS A 152 4.71 -15.56 -19.96
C LYS A 152 6.13 -14.97 -20.09
N GLN A 153 7.18 -15.80 -20.15
CA GLN A 153 8.60 -15.41 -20.21
C GLN A 153 9.07 -14.45 -19.10
N VAL A 154 8.38 -14.39 -17.95
CA VAL A 154 8.72 -13.48 -16.84
C VAL A 154 9.83 -14.07 -15.97
N LYS A 155 10.86 -13.27 -15.68
CA LYS A 155 12.11 -13.68 -15.02
C LYS A 155 12.11 -13.47 -13.51
N THR A 156 11.20 -12.65 -12.97
CA THR A 156 11.11 -12.33 -11.53
C THR A 156 9.70 -12.43 -10.96
N ILE A 157 9.57 -12.54 -9.63
CA ILE A 157 8.26 -12.55 -8.93
C ILE A 157 7.51 -11.23 -9.14
N ASP A 158 8.21 -10.10 -9.11
CA ASP A 158 7.60 -8.78 -9.36
C ASP A 158 7.06 -8.66 -10.79
N GLU A 159 7.77 -9.21 -11.78
CA GLU A 159 7.28 -9.29 -13.17
C GLU A 159 6.06 -10.21 -13.30
N ALA A 160 6.05 -11.35 -12.60
CA ALA A 160 4.91 -12.25 -12.61
C ALA A 160 3.65 -11.63 -11.96
N LEU A 161 3.82 -10.94 -10.84
CA LEU A 161 2.73 -10.19 -10.19
C LEU A 161 2.22 -9.06 -11.08
N ASN A 162 3.11 -8.32 -11.76
CA ASN A 162 2.71 -7.27 -12.70
C ASN A 162 2.04 -7.86 -13.96
N ALA A 163 2.47 -9.02 -14.47
CA ALA A 163 1.89 -9.66 -15.66
C ALA A 163 0.53 -10.34 -15.40
N LEU A 164 0.24 -10.71 -14.15
CA LEU A 164 -1.09 -11.09 -13.69
C LEU A 164 -2.01 -9.87 -13.61
N GLN A 165 -1.46 -8.71 -13.24
CA GLN A 165 -2.18 -7.44 -13.17
C GLN A 165 -2.43 -6.78 -14.54
N ALA A 166 -1.55 -7.00 -15.53
CA ALA A 166 -1.57 -6.34 -16.84
C ALA A 166 -2.40 -7.03 -17.94
N LYS A 167 -3.14 -8.11 -17.62
CA LYS A 167 -4.08 -8.78 -18.55
C LYS A 167 -5.55 -8.38 -18.31
N LEU A 168 -5.76 -7.32 -17.54
CA LEU A 168 -6.99 -6.53 -17.41
C LEU A 168 -6.79 -5.22 -18.18
#